data_AF-A0A437KLF9-F1
#
_entry.id   AF-A0A437KLF9-F1
#
_cell.length_a   1.000
_cell.length_b   1.000
_cell.length_c   1.000
_cell.angle_alpha   90.00
_cell.angle_beta   90.00
_cell.angle_gamma   90.00
#
_symmetry.space_group_name_H-M   'P 1'
#
loop_
_entity.id
_entity.type
_entity.pdbx_description
1 polymer ?
#
loop_
_entity_poly.entity_id
_entity_poly.type
_entity_poly.pdbx_seq_one_letter_code
_entity_poly.pdbx_strand_id
1 'polypeptide(L)'
;MIKTLLLCVCLCLTYMSQAQLSQNLSKRFPAHIVYEVENVVSKINLTEAKQIQIAEKLLEKDRLANTSLINGEAVSKLKSYYTIDANFLKPILSAEEIDDYKYLIDKDNRFLVALKFATQLKLSKTQISEIRNQNDSLGNVAPMTAKKTFGFYNTKLSKILSKEQYVFLLQTIYKKQSIEDAQKDWIKIKQLKLLDEKNEKTEFTKIFNYHVIKNSILDEKAEKYDNNKIEEITKNLVLKEPPVLIRANIFTNGIYKNNRYTTVLKFEKELGLTKIQIDSLLSKYIQIERARFENKVRKSTATSPTEYENIVHILTKEQVEKWLAFKNREFSNNDAKALWEKLKKEGLANNLEMNATVKVLAAYQLEYLIAREREIIYNTHEAALMKWNVEKKRPELLKQLDFINQTKSKNTAVKNALTW
;
A
#
# COMPACT_ATOMS: atom_id res chain seq x y z
N MET A 1 17.82 -2.01 -30.03
CA MET A 1 17.92 -2.74 -28.76
C MET A 1 19.12 -2.31 -27.88
N ILE A 2 19.60 -1.05 -27.95
CA ILE A 2 20.78 -0.54 -27.20
C ILE A 2 20.50 0.80 -26.48
N LYS A 3 19.26 1.33 -26.54
CA LYS A 3 18.91 2.64 -25.93
C LYS A 3 18.15 2.56 -24.60
N THR A 4 17.83 1.36 -24.11
CA THR A 4 17.11 1.15 -22.84
C THR A 4 18.04 0.95 -21.64
N LEU A 5 19.35 0.76 -21.85
CA LEU A 5 20.31 0.53 -20.76
C LEU A 5 20.87 1.84 -20.14
N LEU A 6 20.81 2.97 -20.86
CA LEU A 6 21.47 4.20 -20.42
C LEU A 6 20.72 4.97 -19.32
N LEU A 7 19.42 4.73 -19.11
CA LEU A 7 18.62 5.51 -18.16
C LEU A 7 18.43 4.85 -16.78
N CYS A 8 18.75 3.56 -16.65
CA CYS A 8 18.89 2.90 -15.34
C CYS A 8 20.23 3.20 -14.67
N VAL A 9 21.24 3.63 -15.43
CA VAL A 9 22.55 3.99 -14.88
C VAL A 9 22.52 5.39 -14.26
N CYS A 10 21.79 6.36 -14.81
CA CYS A 10 21.74 7.72 -14.23
C CYS A 10 20.85 7.89 -12.99
N LEU A 11 19.98 6.92 -12.65
CA LEU A 11 19.17 6.95 -11.43
C LEU A 11 19.71 6.05 -10.31
N CYS A 12 20.84 5.37 -10.56
CA CYS A 12 21.62 4.62 -9.58
C CYS A 12 22.99 5.25 -9.28
N LEU A 13 23.34 6.41 -9.86
CA LEU A 13 24.63 7.09 -9.65
C LEU A 13 24.71 7.94 -8.35
N THR A 14 24.00 7.55 -7.30
CA THR A 14 24.44 7.87 -5.92
C THR A 14 24.93 6.63 -5.17
N TYR A 15 25.09 5.49 -5.87
CA TYR A 15 25.80 4.35 -5.32
C TYR A 15 27.30 4.62 -5.34
N MET A 16 27.77 4.99 -4.15
CA MET A 16 29.10 4.71 -3.63
C MET A 16 30.26 5.25 -4.47
N SER A 17 30.54 6.55 -4.31
CA SER A 17 31.92 6.89 -3.96
C SER A 17 32.21 6.16 -2.65
N GLN A 18 32.65 4.89 -2.71
CA GLN A 18 33.38 4.32 -1.58
C GLN A 18 34.57 5.25 -1.40
N ALA A 19 34.55 6.05 -0.34
CA ALA A 19 35.68 6.90 -0.02
C ALA A 19 36.90 5.99 0.04
N GLN A 20 37.85 6.23 -0.85
CA GLN A 20 39.02 5.37 -0.97
C GLN A 20 39.93 5.66 0.22
N LEU A 21 40.35 4.60 0.89
CA LEU A 21 41.36 4.66 1.93
C LEU A 21 42.66 5.16 1.30
N SER A 22 43.31 6.15 1.91
CA SER A 22 44.56 6.68 1.37
C SER A 22 45.65 5.61 1.38
N GLN A 23 46.37 5.47 0.26
CA GLN A 23 47.54 4.61 0.17
C GLN A 23 48.65 4.99 1.17
N ASN A 24 48.73 6.27 1.56
CA ASN A 24 49.69 6.71 2.56
C ASN A 24 49.32 6.23 3.96
N LEU A 25 48.03 5.99 4.23
CA LEU A 25 47.57 5.43 5.50
C LEU A 25 48.10 4.01 5.69
N SER A 26 47.94 3.16 4.67
CA SER A 26 48.40 1.76 4.69
C SER A 26 49.92 1.61 4.80
N LYS A 27 50.68 2.63 4.37
CA LYS A 27 52.15 2.63 4.45
C LYS A 27 52.69 3.09 5.81
N ARG A 28 51.91 3.83 6.59
CA ARG A 28 52.38 4.54 7.80
C ARG A 28 51.82 3.99 9.10
N PHE A 29 50.67 3.32 9.06
CA PHE A 29 49.97 2.87 10.25
C PHE A 29 49.78 1.34 10.26
N PRO A 30 49.75 0.71 11.46
CA PRO A 30 49.44 -0.71 11.59
C PRO A 30 48.07 -1.08 11.01
N ALA A 31 47.92 -2.33 10.58
CA ALA A 31 46.70 -2.82 9.92
C ALA A 31 45.42 -2.61 10.75
N HIS A 32 45.48 -2.76 12.08
CA HIS A 32 44.30 -2.57 12.93
C HIS A 32 43.84 -1.10 12.99
N ILE A 33 44.78 -0.14 12.97
CA ILE A 33 44.47 1.29 12.89
C ILE A 33 43.85 1.61 11.54
N VAL A 34 44.43 1.06 10.46
CA VAL A 34 43.91 1.23 9.09
C VAL A 34 42.48 0.69 8.98
N TYR A 35 42.21 -0.47 9.55
CA TYR A 35 40.87 -1.06 9.60
C TYR A 35 39.87 -0.16 10.33
N GLU A 36 40.25 0.40 11.48
CA GLU A 36 39.37 1.29 12.22
C GLU A 36 39.12 2.63 11.51
N VAL A 37 40.10 3.15 10.75
CA VAL A 37 39.87 4.31 9.88
C VAL A 37 38.94 3.96 8.73
N GLU A 38 39.08 2.78 8.12
CA GLU A 38 38.15 2.28 7.10
C GLU A 38 36.72 2.21 7.62
N ASN A 39 36.51 1.78 8.87
CA ASN A 39 35.20 1.79 9.51
C ASN A 39 34.55 3.19 9.56
N VAL A 40 35.33 4.26 9.64
CA VAL A 40 34.83 5.65 9.61
C VAL A 40 34.62 6.11 8.17
N VAL A 41 35.60 5.85 7.30
CA VAL A 41 35.62 6.26 5.89
C VAL A 41 34.51 5.57 5.07
N SER A 42 34.16 4.33 5.42
CA SER A 42 33.01 3.62 4.83
C SER A 42 31.66 4.27 5.12
N LYS A 43 31.61 5.16 6.13
CA LYS A 43 30.42 5.97 6.46
C LYS A 43 30.52 7.34 5.79
N ILE A 44 31.62 8.06 5.97
CA ILE A 44 31.74 9.45 5.50
C ILE A 44 32.95 9.66 4.59
N ASN A 45 32.79 10.53 3.60
CA ASN A 45 33.90 10.91 2.72
C ASN A 45 34.87 11.81 3.46
N LEU A 46 36.11 11.34 3.67
CA LEU A 46 37.16 12.07 4.36
C LEU A 46 38.36 12.31 3.45
N THR A 47 38.91 13.52 3.52
CA THR A 47 40.23 13.84 2.93
C THR A 47 41.32 13.01 3.59
N GLU A 48 42.39 12.69 2.85
CA GLU A 48 43.56 11.98 3.39
C GLU A 48 44.09 12.59 4.70
N ALA A 49 44.18 13.92 4.79
CA ALA A 49 44.66 14.60 6.00
C ALA A 49 43.84 14.24 7.24
N LYS A 50 42.51 14.17 7.11
CA LYS A 50 41.61 13.76 8.21
C LYS A 50 41.72 12.27 8.51
N GLN A 51 41.89 11.42 7.49
CA GLN A 51 42.14 9.98 7.69
C GLN A 51 43.43 9.76 8.52
N ILE A 52 44.49 10.50 8.21
CA ILE A 52 45.76 10.46 8.95
C ILE A 52 45.57 10.96 10.39
N GLN A 53 44.88 12.09 10.61
CA GLN A 53 44.61 12.59 11.97
C GLN A 53 43.82 11.61 12.84
N ILE A 54 42.86 10.89 12.25
CA ILE A 54 42.13 9.81 12.95
C ILE A 54 43.10 8.69 13.33
N ALA A 55 43.95 8.25 12.40
CA ALA A 55 44.94 7.20 12.65
C ALA A 55 45.96 7.57 13.74
N GLU A 56 46.47 8.80 13.72
CA GLU A 56 47.40 9.32 14.73
C GLU A 56 46.76 9.29 16.12
N LYS A 57 45.50 9.75 16.22
CA LYS A 57 44.76 9.75 17.49
C LYS A 57 44.46 8.33 17.98
N LEU A 58 44.17 7.39 17.08
CA LEU A 58 43.99 5.98 17.43
C LEU A 58 45.30 5.36 17.94
N LEU A 59 46.41 5.66 17.29
CA LEU A 59 47.73 5.18 17.72
C LEU A 59 48.12 5.73 19.11
N GLU A 60 47.80 6.98 19.38
CA GLU A 60 47.99 7.57 20.72
C GLU A 60 47.13 6.84 21.77
N LYS A 61 45.87 6.54 21.44
CA LYS A 61 44.96 5.80 22.33
C LYS A 61 45.44 4.37 22.58
N ASP A 62 45.95 3.69 21.56
CA ASP A 62 46.57 2.36 21.68
C ASP A 62 47.78 2.39 22.62
N ARG A 63 48.65 3.41 22.48
CA ARG A 63 49.77 3.62 23.41
C ARG A 63 49.30 3.81 24.85
N LEU A 64 48.27 4.63 25.08
CA LEU A 64 47.70 4.86 26.42
C LEU A 64 47.04 3.61 27.00
N ALA A 65 46.35 2.82 26.18
CA ALA A 65 45.78 1.54 26.59
C ALA A 65 46.88 0.56 27.04
N ASN A 66 48.00 0.49 26.31
CA ASN A 66 49.16 -0.31 26.69
C ASN A 66 49.79 0.16 28.00
N THR A 67 49.92 1.47 28.23
CA THR A 67 50.38 2.00 29.53
C THR A 67 49.43 1.64 30.67
N SER A 68 48.11 1.75 30.45
CA SER A 68 47.09 1.37 31.45
C SER A 68 47.16 -0.12 31.80
N LEU A 69 47.37 -0.99 30.80
CA LEU A 69 47.61 -2.42 30.98
C LEU A 69 48.85 -2.71 31.83
N ILE A 70 49.98 -2.06 31.51
CA ILE A 70 51.24 -2.23 32.24
C ILE A 70 51.09 -1.78 33.70
N ASN A 71 50.30 -0.73 33.95
CA ASN A 71 49.99 -0.21 35.29
C ASN A 71 48.98 -1.08 36.06
N GLY A 72 48.57 -2.23 35.53
CA GLY A 72 47.68 -3.18 36.20
C GLY A 72 46.22 -2.76 36.25
N GLU A 73 45.79 -1.83 35.39
CA GLU A 73 44.37 -1.47 35.32
C GLU A 73 43.51 -2.59 34.73
N ALA A 74 42.24 -2.63 35.16
CA ALA A 74 41.31 -3.64 34.70
C ALA A 74 41.09 -3.58 33.18
N VAL A 75 41.17 -4.74 32.52
CA VAL A 75 40.96 -4.90 31.06
C VAL A 75 39.63 -4.31 30.59
N SER A 76 38.61 -4.29 31.46
CA SER A 76 37.31 -3.67 31.17
C SER A 76 37.39 -2.18 30.81
N LYS A 77 38.42 -1.46 31.29
CA LYS A 77 38.64 -0.05 30.95
C LYS A 77 39.21 0.17 29.55
N LEU A 78 39.85 -0.84 28.96
CA LEU A 78 40.51 -0.72 27.65
C LEU A 78 39.53 -0.40 26.52
N LYS A 79 38.30 -0.90 26.62
CA LYS A 79 37.24 -0.63 25.64
C LYS A 79 37.04 0.87 25.37
N SER A 80 37.20 1.71 26.39
CA SER A 80 37.04 3.16 26.27
C SER A 80 38.12 3.82 25.40
N TYR A 81 39.33 3.24 25.33
CA TYR A 81 40.42 3.78 24.50
C TYR A 81 40.19 3.54 23.00
N TYR A 82 39.53 2.43 22.65
CA TYR A 82 39.29 2.04 21.26
C TYR A 82 37.89 2.40 20.75
N THR A 83 37.05 3.07 21.55
CA THR A 83 35.71 3.47 21.13
C THR A 83 35.77 4.70 20.22
N ILE A 84 35.40 4.54 18.94
CA ILE A 84 35.30 5.64 17.96
C ILE A 84 33.86 6.17 17.93
N ASP A 85 33.57 7.07 18.87
CA ASP A 85 32.29 7.76 18.95
C ASP A 85 32.35 9.17 18.33
N ALA A 86 31.22 9.90 18.36
CA ALA A 86 31.19 11.27 17.87
C ALA A 86 32.12 12.20 18.65
N ASN A 87 32.37 11.96 19.95
CA ASN A 87 33.27 12.77 20.76
C ASN A 87 34.73 12.57 20.34
N PHE A 88 35.10 11.33 19.99
CA PHE A 88 36.40 11.01 19.42
C PHE A 88 36.64 11.79 18.12
N LEU A 89 35.64 11.87 17.25
CA LEU A 89 35.77 12.50 15.94
C LEU A 89 35.59 14.04 15.94
N LYS A 90 34.87 14.61 16.92
CA LYS A 90 34.56 16.05 17.02
C LYS A 90 35.75 17.02 16.85
N PRO A 91 36.96 16.76 17.38
CA PRO A 91 38.09 17.67 17.18
C PRO A 91 38.73 17.57 15.78
N ILE A 92 38.38 16.56 14.98
CA ILE A 92 38.97 16.30 13.65
C ILE A 92 37.98 16.69 12.54
N LEU A 93 36.70 16.43 12.75
CA LEU A 93 35.65 16.59 11.75
C LEU A 93 34.87 17.90 11.94
N SER A 94 34.36 18.43 10.83
CA SER A 94 33.37 19.51 10.84
C SER A 94 32.04 19.05 11.43
N ALA A 95 31.20 19.99 11.84
CA ALA A 95 29.88 19.68 12.38
C ALA A 95 29.01 18.90 11.37
N GLU A 96 29.08 19.26 10.08
CA GLU A 96 28.36 18.57 9.01
C GLU A 96 28.84 17.12 8.81
N GLU A 97 30.15 16.88 8.86
CA GLU A 97 30.72 15.52 8.76
C GLU A 97 30.35 14.67 9.99
N ILE A 98 30.27 15.28 11.17
CA ILE A 98 29.79 14.60 12.38
C ILE A 98 28.32 14.24 12.26
N ASP A 99 27.48 15.14 11.76
CA ASP A 99 26.05 14.88 11.52
C ASP A 99 25.88 13.72 10.53
N ASP A 100 26.65 13.71 9.44
CA ASP A 100 26.66 12.65 8.43
C ASP A 100 27.09 11.30 9.00
N TYR A 101 28.13 11.28 9.84
CA TYR A 101 28.60 10.07 10.52
C TYR A 101 27.53 9.53 11.47
N LYS A 102 26.98 10.39 12.33
CA LYS A 102 25.90 10.03 13.27
C LYS A 102 24.68 9.50 12.51
N TYR A 103 24.29 10.12 11.40
CA TYR A 103 23.15 9.68 10.58
C TYR A 103 23.32 8.26 10.05
N LEU A 104 24.53 7.88 9.66
CA LEU A 104 24.78 6.53 9.13
C LEU A 104 24.78 5.45 10.20
N ILE A 105 25.09 5.81 11.44
CA ILE A 105 24.96 4.94 12.61
C ILE A 105 23.49 4.80 13.03
N ASP A 106 22.75 5.91 13.04
CA ASP A 106 21.34 5.95 13.44
C ASP A 106 20.49 6.69 12.40
N LYS A 107 20.01 5.93 11.40
CA LYS A 107 19.17 6.43 10.31
C LYS A 107 17.73 6.72 10.74
N ASP A 108 17.32 6.25 11.92
CA ASP A 108 15.97 6.45 12.46
C ASP A 108 15.86 7.74 13.29
N ASN A 109 16.99 8.31 13.71
CA ASN A 109 17.02 9.62 14.33
C ASN A 109 16.62 10.73 13.34
N ARG A 110 15.43 11.30 13.54
CA ARG A 110 14.85 12.28 12.61
C ARG A 110 15.55 13.63 12.64
N PHE A 111 16.24 13.99 13.73
CA PHE A 111 17.08 15.19 13.74
C PHE A 111 18.26 15.03 12.79
N LEU A 112 18.92 13.87 12.84
CA LEU A 112 20.02 13.55 11.93
C LEU A 112 19.55 13.46 10.48
N VAL A 113 18.35 12.92 10.23
CA VAL A 113 17.74 12.98 8.88
C VAL A 113 17.55 14.43 8.44
N ALA A 114 16.99 15.30 9.28
CA ALA A 114 16.77 16.70 8.94
C ALA A 114 18.09 17.44 8.64
N LEU A 115 19.16 17.16 9.39
CA LEU A 115 20.49 17.71 9.15
C LEU A 115 21.10 17.16 7.86
N LYS A 116 21.02 15.84 7.64
CA LYS A 116 21.52 15.19 6.41
C LYS A 116 20.91 15.79 5.15
N PHE A 117 19.62 16.14 5.21
CA PHE A 117 18.88 16.72 4.10
C PHE A 117 18.64 18.23 4.25
N ALA A 118 19.47 18.92 5.03
CA ALA A 118 19.29 20.34 5.34
C ALA A 118 19.22 21.23 4.09
N THR A 119 20.02 20.91 3.06
CA THR A 119 20.03 21.66 1.79
C THR A 119 18.73 21.49 1.03
N GLN A 120 18.21 20.26 0.92
CA GLN A 120 16.94 19.96 0.23
C GLN A 120 15.75 20.56 0.99
N LEU A 121 15.81 20.55 2.32
CA LEU A 121 14.85 21.18 3.21
C LEU A 121 14.98 22.72 3.27
N LYS A 122 16.03 23.29 2.66
CA LYS A 122 16.36 24.73 2.71
C LYS A 122 16.36 25.25 4.15
N LEU A 123 17.01 24.53 5.06
CA LEU A 123 17.08 24.92 6.47
C LEU A 123 17.94 26.18 6.64
N SER A 124 17.46 27.12 7.45
CA SER A 124 18.26 28.27 7.89
C SER A 124 19.32 27.83 8.90
N LYS A 125 20.38 28.65 9.06
CA LYS A 125 21.43 28.40 10.06
C LYS A 125 20.86 28.27 11.48
N THR A 126 19.86 29.08 11.83
CA THR A 126 19.19 29.01 13.14
C THR A 126 18.47 27.68 13.34
N GLN A 127 17.74 27.21 12.32
CA GLN A 127 17.08 25.90 12.38
C GLN A 127 18.09 24.76 12.53
N ILE A 128 19.19 24.80 11.77
CA ILE A 128 20.26 23.80 11.86
C ILE A 128 20.86 23.76 13.28
N SER A 129 21.18 24.93 13.85
CA SER A 129 21.72 25.03 15.22
C SER A 129 20.75 24.48 16.25
N GLU A 130 19.46 24.83 16.15
CA GLU A 130 18.45 24.35 17.09
C GLU A 130 18.25 22.83 16.99
N ILE A 131 18.24 22.27 15.78
CA ILE A 131 18.16 20.82 15.58
C ILE A 131 19.36 20.10 16.21
N ARG A 132 20.58 20.61 16.02
CA ARG A 132 21.78 20.06 16.65
C ARG A 132 21.69 20.10 18.17
N ASN A 133 21.27 21.23 18.74
CA ASN A 133 21.09 21.39 20.18
C ASN A 133 20.08 20.37 20.76
N GLN A 134 18.93 20.19 20.09
CA GLN A 134 17.95 19.18 20.52
C GLN A 134 18.49 17.75 20.39
N ASN A 135 19.25 17.46 19.34
CA ASN A 135 19.87 16.15 19.13
C ASN A 135 20.95 15.82 20.17
N ASP A 136 21.82 16.78 20.49
CA ASP A 136 22.87 16.57 21.49
C ASP A 136 22.28 16.46 22.90
N SER A 137 21.16 17.13 23.18
CA SER A 137 20.46 17.02 24.46
C SER A 137 19.85 15.63 24.71
N LEU A 138 19.56 14.84 23.67
CA LEU A 138 19.02 13.49 23.80
C LEU A 138 20.00 12.50 24.42
N GLY A 139 21.30 12.67 24.19
CA GLY A 139 22.34 11.82 24.78
C GLY A 139 22.36 11.86 26.32
N ASN A 140 21.76 12.89 26.91
CA ASN A 140 21.70 13.11 28.35
C ASN A 140 20.38 12.64 28.98
N VAL A 141 19.44 12.12 28.20
CA VAL A 141 18.12 11.67 28.70
C VAL A 141 18.12 10.15 28.87
N ALA A 142 17.45 9.66 29.92
CA ALA A 142 17.27 8.23 30.14
C ALA A 142 16.67 7.53 28.89
N PRO A 143 17.08 6.28 28.57
CA PRO A 143 16.60 5.55 27.42
C PRO A 143 15.07 5.53 27.36
N MET A 144 14.50 5.99 26.26
CA MET A 144 13.06 6.01 26.02
C MET A 144 12.64 4.83 25.13
N THR A 145 11.36 4.45 25.21
CA THR A 145 10.77 3.54 24.23
C THR A 145 10.76 4.18 22.84
N ALA A 146 10.87 3.38 21.78
CA ALA A 146 10.88 3.87 20.40
C ALA A 146 9.74 4.87 20.10
N LYS A 147 8.52 4.54 20.55
CA LYS A 147 7.34 5.43 20.45
C LYS A 147 7.59 6.80 21.07
N LYS A 148 8.11 6.85 22.30
CA LYS A 148 8.39 8.12 23.01
C LYS A 148 9.50 8.89 22.29
N THR A 149 10.52 8.21 21.80
CA THR A 149 11.62 8.81 21.03
C THR A 149 11.10 9.47 19.73
N PHE A 150 10.29 8.77 18.94
CA PHE A 150 9.70 9.33 17.72
C PHE A 150 8.71 10.46 18.02
N GLY A 151 7.90 10.34 19.08
CA GLY A 151 7.02 11.42 19.55
C GLY A 151 7.80 12.69 19.94
N PHE A 152 8.94 12.53 20.61
CA PHE A 152 9.84 13.63 20.95
C PHE A 152 10.40 14.30 19.70
N TYR A 153 10.98 13.53 18.77
CA TYR A 153 11.48 14.05 17.49
C TYR A 153 10.42 14.87 16.76
N ASN A 154 9.23 14.31 16.58
CA ASN A 154 8.13 14.95 15.86
C ASN A 154 7.69 16.25 16.54
N THR A 155 7.57 16.25 17.86
CA THR A 155 7.15 17.43 18.63
C THR A 155 8.16 18.56 18.52
N LYS A 156 9.45 18.25 18.54
CA LYS A 156 10.51 19.27 18.43
C LYS A 156 10.67 19.76 17.01
N LEU A 157 10.77 18.86 16.03
CA LEU A 157 10.93 19.21 14.62
C LEU A 157 9.75 20.00 14.08
N SER A 158 8.51 19.71 14.50
CA SER A 158 7.34 20.50 14.07
C SER A 158 7.31 21.94 14.60
N LYS A 159 8.08 22.25 15.65
CA LYS A 159 8.26 23.62 16.16
C LYS A 159 9.41 24.35 15.47
N ILE A 160 10.44 23.64 15.03
CA ILE A 160 11.63 24.22 14.39
C ILE A 160 11.40 24.41 12.89
N LEU A 161 10.75 23.45 12.25
CA LEU A 161 10.51 23.43 10.80
C LEU A 161 9.18 24.09 10.46
N SER A 162 9.14 24.75 9.30
CA SER A 162 7.84 25.12 8.71
C SER A 162 7.03 23.87 8.37
N LYS A 163 5.72 24.04 8.18
CA LYS A 163 4.81 22.94 7.81
C LYS A 163 5.27 22.22 6.53
N GLU A 164 5.70 22.97 5.52
CA GLU A 164 6.18 22.42 4.25
C GLU A 164 7.48 21.63 4.42
N GLN A 165 8.44 22.17 5.17
CA GLN A 165 9.69 21.48 5.51
C GLN A 165 9.43 20.19 6.30
N TYR A 166 8.54 20.24 7.28
CA TYR A 166 8.19 19.06 8.08
C TYR A 166 7.53 17.96 7.24
N VAL A 167 6.62 18.33 6.31
CA VAL A 167 6.05 17.38 5.35
C VAL A 167 7.13 16.77 4.47
N PHE A 168 8.04 17.59 3.92
CA PHE A 168 9.14 17.10 3.07
C PHE A 168 10.10 16.17 3.84
N LEU A 169 10.35 16.45 5.13
CA LEU A 169 11.15 15.59 6.00
C LEU A 169 10.50 14.21 6.14
N LEU A 170 9.20 14.14 6.46
CA LEU A 170 8.49 12.87 6.56
C LEU A 170 8.51 12.09 5.23
N GLN A 171 8.32 12.79 4.10
CA GLN A 171 8.45 12.19 2.78
C GLN A 171 9.85 11.63 2.52
N THR A 172 10.89 12.30 3.02
CA THR A 172 12.27 11.85 2.91
C THR A 172 12.52 10.60 3.77
N ILE A 173 12.04 10.59 5.02
CA ILE A 173 12.14 9.44 5.94
C ILE A 173 11.50 8.19 5.31
N TYR A 174 10.31 8.35 4.74
CA TYR A 174 9.53 7.25 4.18
C TYR A 174 9.83 6.94 2.71
N LYS A 175 10.78 7.64 2.08
CA LYS A 175 11.07 7.52 0.65
C LYS A 175 11.40 6.09 0.24
N LYS A 176 12.30 5.42 0.98
CA LYS A 176 12.74 4.05 0.66
C LYS A 176 11.60 3.04 0.73
N GLN A 177 10.86 3.03 1.84
CA GLN A 177 9.69 2.17 2.02
C GLN A 177 8.65 2.43 0.92
N SER A 178 8.42 3.69 0.57
CA SER A 178 7.44 4.05 -0.47
C SER A 178 7.87 3.60 -1.88
N ILE A 179 9.17 3.51 -2.16
CA ILE A 179 9.68 2.91 -3.41
C ILE A 179 9.38 1.40 -3.41
N GLU A 180 9.67 0.71 -2.31
CA GLU A 180 9.44 -0.74 -2.20
C GLU A 180 7.95 -1.09 -2.35
N ASP A 181 7.06 -0.33 -1.71
CA ASP A 181 5.61 -0.51 -1.83
C ASP A 181 5.12 -0.22 -3.26
N ALA A 182 5.60 0.87 -3.87
CA ALA A 182 5.28 1.19 -5.25
C ALA A 182 5.76 0.12 -6.24
N GLN A 183 6.93 -0.47 -6.02
CA GLN A 183 7.46 -1.56 -6.85
C GLN A 183 6.60 -2.83 -6.75
N LYS A 184 6.13 -3.19 -5.55
CA LYS A 184 5.21 -4.34 -5.37
C LYS A 184 3.93 -4.15 -6.17
N ASP A 185 3.30 -2.97 -6.04
CA ASP A 185 2.10 -2.65 -6.81
C ASP A 185 2.38 -2.59 -8.32
N TRP A 186 3.55 -2.10 -8.71
CA TRP A 186 3.94 -2.00 -10.11
C TRP A 186 4.10 -3.36 -10.78
N ILE A 187 4.73 -4.33 -10.10
CA ILE A 187 4.87 -5.72 -10.60
C ILE A 187 3.48 -6.31 -10.88
N LYS A 188 2.55 -6.12 -9.96
CA LYS A 188 1.16 -6.56 -10.10
C LYS A 188 0.44 -5.88 -11.29
N ILE A 189 0.57 -4.57 -11.44
CA ILE A 189 0.01 -3.82 -12.57
C ILE A 189 0.54 -4.36 -13.91
N LYS A 190 1.83 -4.67 -13.98
CA LYS A 190 2.46 -5.26 -15.17
C LYS A 190 1.93 -6.66 -15.47
N GLN A 191 1.79 -7.51 -14.46
CA GLN A 191 1.23 -8.86 -14.63
C GLN A 191 -0.20 -8.84 -15.18
N LEU A 192 -1.01 -7.87 -14.74
CA LEU A 192 -2.39 -7.69 -15.20
C LEU A 192 -2.51 -7.03 -16.59
N LYS A 193 -1.40 -6.52 -17.14
CA LYS A 193 -1.34 -5.83 -18.45
C LYS A 193 -2.34 -4.67 -18.54
N LEU A 194 -2.38 -3.82 -17.50
CA LEU A 194 -3.35 -2.71 -17.41
C LEU A 194 -2.90 -1.41 -18.10
N LEU A 195 -1.65 -1.34 -18.56
CA LEU A 195 -1.04 -0.13 -19.13
C LEU A 195 -0.35 -0.42 -20.46
N ASP A 196 -0.35 0.59 -21.33
CA ASP A 196 0.51 0.67 -22.50
C ASP A 196 1.92 1.11 -22.11
N GLU A 197 2.94 0.56 -22.76
CA GLU A 197 4.37 0.80 -22.46
C GLU A 197 4.75 2.30 -22.46
N LYS A 198 4.05 3.12 -23.26
CA LYS A 198 4.33 4.56 -23.43
C LYS A 198 4.11 5.38 -22.16
N ASN A 199 3.27 4.92 -21.22
CA ASN A 199 2.89 5.68 -20.02
C ASN A 199 3.55 5.17 -18.73
N GLU A 200 4.43 4.17 -18.81
CA GLU A 200 4.94 3.47 -17.63
C GLU A 200 5.57 4.38 -16.58
N LYS A 201 6.47 5.27 -17.01
CA LYS A 201 7.20 6.17 -16.10
C LYS A 201 6.25 7.11 -15.35
N THR A 202 5.28 7.67 -16.05
CA THR A 202 4.32 8.62 -15.49
C THR A 202 3.41 7.93 -14.49
N GLU A 203 2.91 6.74 -14.80
CA GLU A 203 2.04 5.98 -13.89
C GLU A 203 2.79 5.46 -12.66
N PHE A 204 4.02 4.94 -12.82
CA PHE A 204 4.86 4.57 -11.69
C PHE A 204 5.11 5.75 -10.74
N THR A 205 5.37 6.95 -11.30
CA THR A 205 5.58 8.16 -10.50
C THR A 205 4.34 8.52 -9.68
N LYS A 206 3.12 8.38 -10.24
CA LYS A 206 1.87 8.61 -9.50
C LYS A 206 1.70 7.63 -8.34
N ILE A 207 2.00 6.35 -8.55
CA ILE A 207 1.94 5.30 -7.52
C ILE A 207 2.96 5.55 -6.42
N PHE A 208 4.19 5.88 -6.79
CA PHE A 208 5.23 6.24 -5.85
C PHE A 208 4.85 7.45 -4.99
N ASN A 209 4.36 8.53 -5.62
CA ASN A 209 3.92 9.72 -4.90
C ASN A 209 2.75 9.43 -3.95
N TYR A 210 1.82 8.56 -4.35
CA TYR A 210 0.75 8.09 -3.48
C TYR A 210 1.30 7.41 -2.21
N HIS A 211 2.23 6.46 -2.35
CA HIS A 211 2.83 5.77 -1.21
C HIS A 211 3.66 6.70 -0.33
N VAL A 212 4.39 7.65 -0.93
CA VAL A 212 5.11 8.69 -0.18
C VAL A 212 4.15 9.49 0.71
N ILE A 213 3.03 9.95 0.16
CA ILE A 213 2.01 10.68 0.92
C ILE A 213 1.38 9.80 2.00
N LYS A 214 1.00 8.57 1.66
CA LYS A 214 0.38 7.61 2.58
C LYS A 214 1.29 7.32 3.78
N ASN A 215 2.52 6.88 3.52
CA ASN A 215 3.47 6.49 4.56
C ASN A 215 3.88 7.69 5.42
N SER A 216 4.01 8.88 4.84
CA SER A 216 4.30 10.12 5.58
C SER A 216 3.15 10.58 6.48
N ILE A 217 1.89 10.39 6.04
CA ILE A 217 0.72 10.77 6.84
C ILE A 217 0.50 9.80 8.00
N LEU A 218 0.63 8.49 7.73
CA LEU A 218 0.44 7.45 8.74
C LEU A 218 1.55 7.47 9.77
N ASP A 219 2.80 7.69 9.34
CA ASP A 219 3.98 7.79 10.20
C ASP A 219 4.00 6.65 11.24
N GLU A 220 3.89 5.40 10.77
CA GLU A 220 3.63 4.22 11.61
C GLU A 220 4.65 4.07 12.76
N LYS A 221 5.91 4.47 12.53
CA LYS A 221 6.99 4.43 13.53
C LYS A 221 6.68 5.32 14.74
N ALA A 222 5.97 6.42 14.53
CA ALA A 222 5.60 7.34 15.61
C ALA A 222 4.33 6.91 16.37
N GLU A 223 3.60 5.89 15.89
CA GLU A 223 2.31 5.45 16.45
C GLU A 223 1.40 6.62 16.83
N LYS A 224 1.32 7.61 15.94
CA LYS A 224 0.71 8.91 16.21
C LYS A 224 -0.81 8.80 16.47
N TYR A 225 -1.44 7.78 15.90
CA TYR A 225 -2.88 7.62 15.86
C TYR A 225 -3.28 6.29 16.49
N ASP A 226 -4.46 6.25 17.10
CA ASP A 226 -5.09 4.98 17.48
C ASP A 226 -5.57 4.20 16.25
N ASN A 227 -5.91 2.92 16.44
CA ASN A 227 -6.34 2.03 15.36
C ASN A 227 -7.57 2.55 14.60
N ASN A 228 -8.53 3.18 15.28
CA ASN A 228 -9.74 3.71 14.65
C ASN A 228 -9.40 4.87 13.71
N LYS A 229 -8.50 5.76 14.16
CA LYS A 229 -8.06 6.90 13.37
C LYS A 229 -7.16 6.49 12.22
N ILE A 230 -6.30 5.48 12.40
CA ILE A 230 -5.54 4.85 11.32
C ILE A 230 -6.49 4.30 10.26
N GLU A 231 -7.54 3.59 10.66
CA GLU A 231 -8.53 3.03 9.73
C GLU A 231 -9.26 4.15 8.95
N GLU A 232 -9.67 5.22 9.62
CA GLU A 232 -10.30 6.38 8.99
C GLU A 232 -9.38 7.07 7.97
N ILE A 233 -8.13 7.35 8.36
CA ILE A 233 -7.12 7.96 7.50
C ILE A 233 -6.81 7.05 6.30
N THR A 234 -6.64 5.75 6.53
CA THR A 234 -6.36 4.77 5.48
C THR A 234 -7.50 4.72 4.46
N LYS A 235 -8.76 4.71 4.91
CA LYS A 235 -9.93 4.79 4.02
C LYS A 235 -9.93 6.06 3.18
N ASN A 236 -9.61 7.21 3.79
CA ASN A 236 -9.50 8.47 3.05
C ASN A 236 -8.33 8.47 2.05
N LEU A 237 -7.22 7.81 2.37
CA LEU A 237 -6.07 7.68 1.47
C LEU A 237 -6.39 6.78 0.27
N VAL A 238 -7.12 5.68 0.45
CA VAL A 238 -7.59 4.82 -0.65
C VAL A 238 -8.38 5.61 -1.70
N LEU A 239 -9.15 6.62 -1.29
CA LEU A 239 -9.88 7.51 -2.22
C LEU A 239 -9.00 8.44 -3.06
N LYS A 240 -7.69 8.47 -2.77
CA LYS A 240 -6.67 9.26 -3.48
C LYS A 240 -5.72 8.37 -4.28
N GLU A 241 -5.98 7.06 -4.36
CA GLU A 241 -5.18 6.15 -5.15
C GLU A 241 -5.20 6.54 -6.64
N PRO A 242 -4.07 6.36 -7.35
CA PRO A 242 -4.05 6.51 -8.79
C PRO A 242 -5.03 5.53 -9.45
N PRO A 243 -5.73 5.92 -10.54
CA PRO A 243 -6.73 5.07 -11.20
C PRO A 243 -6.20 3.68 -11.59
N VAL A 244 -4.95 3.59 -12.05
CA VAL A 244 -4.32 2.30 -12.39
C VAL A 244 -4.18 1.38 -11.18
N LEU A 245 -3.90 1.93 -10.00
CA LEU A 245 -3.77 1.17 -8.77
C LEU A 245 -5.14 0.67 -8.29
N ILE A 246 -6.17 1.54 -8.34
CA ILE A 246 -7.56 1.15 -8.07
C ILE A 246 -7.97 -0.01 -8.98
N ARG A 247 -7.73 0.13 -10.29
CA ARG A 247 -8.02 -0.91 -11.28
C ARG A 247 -7.30 -2.21 -10.96
N ALA A 248 -5.99 -2.17 -10.70
CA ALA A 248 -5.22 -3.36 -10.32
C ALA A 248 -5.74 -4.04 -9.05
N ASN A 249 -6.16 -3.24 -8.07
CA ASN A 249 -6.66 -3.78 -6.83
C ASN A 249 -8.09 -4.35 -6.95
N ILE A 250 -8.93 -3.84 -7.86
CA ILE A 250 -10.23 -4.47 -8.21
C ILE A 250 -10.02 -5.90 -8.75
N PHE A 251 -8.95 -6.14 -9.51
CA PHE A 251 -8.66 -7.45 -10.10
C PHE A 251 -8.13 -8.49 -9.11
N THR A 252 -7.45 -8.09 -8.02
CA THR A 252 -6.78 -9.06 -7.14
C THR A 252 -7.27 -9.04 -5.69
N ASN A 253 -7.82 -7.94 -5.20
CA ASN A 253 -8.07 -7.73 -3.78
C ASN A 253 -9.57 -7.52 -3.52
N GLY A 254 -10.19 -8.43 -2.77
CA GLY A 254 -11.59 -8.33 -2.33
C GLY A 254 -11.90 -7.17 -1.37
N ILE A 255 -10.90 -6.36 -0.99
CA ILE A 255 -11.05 -5.16 -0.14
C ILE A 255 -11.78 -4.03 -0.88
N TYR A 256 -11.70 -4.00 -2.22
CA TYR A 256 -12.52 -3.10 -3.02
C TYR A 256 -13.93 -3.67 -2.97
N LYS A 257 -14.80 -3.01 -2.18
CA LYS A 257 -16.20 -3.40 -2.02
C LYS A 257 -16.75 -3.82 -3.38
N ASN A 258 -17.41 -4.99 -3.42
CA ASN A 258 -18.19 -5.46 -4.57
C ASN A 258 -19.39 -4.51 -4.78
N ASN A 259 -19.11 -3.31 -5.27
CA ASN A 259 -20.11 -2.39 -5.78
C ASN A 259 -20.22 -2.59 -7.29
N ARG A 260 -21.26 -2.03 -7.92
CA ARG A 260 -21.54 -2.39 -9.30
C ARG A 260 -20.44 -1.95 -10.26
N TYR A 261 -19.77 -0.82 -10.02
CA TYR A 261 -18.64 -0.38 -10.86
C TYR A 261 -17.48 -1.36 -10.85
N THR A 262 -17.11 -1.90 -9.68
CA THR A 262 -16.01 -2.87 -9.61
C THR A 262 -16.35 -4.17 -10.31
N THR A 263 -17.62 -4.59 -10.29
CA THR A 263 -18.06 -5.77 -11.05
C THR A 263 -18.05 -5.56 -12.56
N VAL A 264 -18.40 -4.36 -13.06
CA VAL A 264 -18.24 -4.02 -14.48
C VAL A 264 -16.76 -4.04 -14.87
N LEU A 265 -15.90 -3.39 -14.09
CA LEU A 265 -14.46 -3.28 -14.37
C LEU A 265 -13.74 -4.65 -14.35
N LYS A 266 -14.20 -5.61 -13.55
CA LYS A 266 -13.68 -7.00 -13.56
C LYS A 266 -13.83 -7.70 -14.91
N PHE A 267 -14.81 -7.30 -15.72
CA PHE A 267 -15.07 -7.86 -17.04
C PHE A 267 -14.71 -6.89 -18.18
N GLU A 268 -13.83 -5.92 -17.92
CA GLU A 268 -13.54 -4.84 -18.88
C GLU A 268 -13.12 -5.33 -20.28
N LYS A 269 -12.42 -6.47 -20.36
CA LYS A 269 -11.93 -7.03 -21.62
C LYS A 269 -13.06 -7.72 -22.38
N GLU A 270 -13.86 -8.50 -21.67
CA GLU A 270 -15.01 -9.24 -22.19
C GLU A 270 -16.13 -8.30 -22.65
N LEU A 271 -16.27 -7.16 -21.99
CA LEU A 271 -17.22 -6.10 -22.34
C LEU A 271 -16.69 -5.18 -23.45
N GLY A 272 -15.42 -5.29 -23.83
CA GLY A 272 -14.79 -4.39 -24.80
C GLY A 272 -14.86 -2.93 -24.35
N LEU A 273 -14.62 -2.65 -23.07
CA LEU A 273 -14.70 -1.28 -22.56
C LEU A 273 -13.62 -0.41 -23.16
N THR A 274 -14.02 0.77 -23.64
CA THR A 274 -13.06 1.79 -24.08
C THR A 274 -12.36 2.42 -22.88
N LYS A 275 -11.20 3.04 -23.11
CA LYS A 275 -10.48 3.80 -22.07
C LYS A 275 -11.36 4.85 -21.42
N ILE A 276 -12.18 5.57 -22.20
CA ILE A 276 -13.10 6.61 -21.70
C ILE A 276 -14.15 6.01 -20.76
N GLN A 277 -14.68 4.83 -21.08
CA GLN A 277 -15.63 4.13 -20.23
C GLN A 277 -14.97 3.67 -18.92
N ILE A 278 -13.76 3.10 -19.00
CA ILE A 278 -12.98 2.68 -17.81
C ILE A 278 -12.72 3.87 -16.89
N ASP A 279 -12.23 4.99 -17.44
CA ASP A 279 -11.95 6.22 -16.68
C ASP A 279 -13.22 6.78 -16.04
N SER A 280 -14.36 6.74 -16.76
CA SER A 280 -15.66 7.19 -16.25
C SER A 280 -16.18 6.29 -15.10
N LEU A 281 -16.05 4.97 -15.23
CA LEU A 281 -16.43 4.01 -14.19
C LEU A 281 -15.58 4.18 -12.93
N LEU A 282 -14.26 4.34 -13.08
CA LEU A 282 -13.35 4.59 -11.97
C LEU A 282 -13.65 5.93 -11.26
N SER A 283 -13.93 6.99 -12.03
CA SER A 283 -14.32 8.29 -11.47
C SER A 283 -15.61 8.20 -10.65
N LYS A 284 -16.65 7.55 -11.19
CA LYS A 284 -17.92 7.35 -10.47
C LYS A 284 -17.78 6.45 -9.24
N TYR A 285 -16.94 5.41 -9.33
CA TYR A 285 -16.57 4.58 -8.18
C TYR A 285 -15.98 5.44 -7.03
N ILE A 286 -14.98 6.27 -7.33
CA ILE A 286 -14.34 7.14 -6.32
C ILE A 286 -15.36 8.12 -5.71
N GLN A 287 -16.23 8.72 -6.53
CA GLN A 287 -17.26 9.65 -6.07
C GLN A 287 -18.22 8.99 -5.07
N ILE A 288 -18.68 7.77 -5.36
CA ILE A 288 -19.60 7.04 -4.48
C ILE A 288 -18.93 6.54 -3.22
N GLU A 289 -17.70 6.01 -3.28
CA GLU A 289 -16.99 5.61 -2.07
C GLU A 289 -16.64 6.81 -1.19
N ARG A 290 -16.35 7.98 -1.79
CA ARG A 290 -16.19 9.24 -1.06
C ARG A 290 -17.49 9.66 -0.37
N ALA A 291 -18.61 9.68 -1.08
CA ALA A 291 -19.91 10.03 -0.51
C ALA A 291 -20.28 9.08 0.66
N ARG A 292 -20.05 7.77 0.50
CA ARG A 292 -20.24 6.76 1.56
C ARG A 292 -19.36 7.01 2.77
N PHE A 293 -18.10 7.35 2.55
CA PHE A 293 -17.16 7.67 3.61
C PHE A 293 -17.59 8.93 4.36
N GLU A 294 -17.91 10.01 3.65
CA GLU A 294 -18.36 11.28 4.23
C GLU A 294 -19.68 11.13 5.00
N ASN A 295 -20.65 10.38 4.46
CA ASN A 295 -21.90 10.08 5.16
C ASN A 295 -21.67 9.28 6.45
N LYS A 296 -20.76 8.30 6.42
CA LYS A 296 -20.39 7.53 7.62
C LYS A 296 -19.74 8.42 8.68
N VAL A 297 -18.80 9.29 8.30
CA VAL A 297 -18.13 10.23 9.22
C VAL A 297 -19.13 11.23 9.81
N ARG A 298 -20.05 11.74 8.99
CA ARG A 298 -21.09 12.69 9.43
C ARG A 298 -22.31 12.05 10.10
N LYS A 299 -22.36 10.71 10.20
CA LYS A 299 -23.54 9.94 10.64
C LYS A 299 -24.84 10.33 9.90
N SER A 300 -24.72 10.66 8.61
CA SER A 300 -25.85 11.08 7.77
C SER A 300 -26.60 9.86 7.22
N THR A 301 -27.92 9.97 7.13
CA THR A 301 -28.82 9.00 6.48
C THR A 301 -29.03 9.27 4.99
N ALA A 302 -28.31 10.24 4.41
CA ALA A 302 -28.45 10.59 3.00
C ALA A 302 -28.25 9.36 2.09
N THR A 303 -29.24 9.14 1.22
CA THR A 303 -29.27 8.01 0.29
C THR A 303 -28.07 8.10 -0.66
N SER A 304 -27.33 7.00 -0.79
CA SER A 304 -26.24 6.93 -1.78
C SER A 304 -26.81 7.03 -3.19
N PRO A 305 -26.11 7.70 -4.13
CA PRO A 305 -26.54 7.76 -5.53
C PRO A 305 -26.80 6.38 -6.13
N THR A 306 -27.80 6.28 -7.00
CA THR A 306 -28.15 5.06 -7.74
C THR A 306 -26.99 4.66 -8.66
N GLU A 307 -26.36 3.53 -8.36
CA GLU A 307 -25.23 3.02 -9.14
C GLU A 307 -25.65 2.60 -10.56
N TYR A 308 -26.85 2.04 -10.72
CA TYR A 308 -27.35 1.52 -11.99
C TYR A 308 -27.53 2.60 -13.06
N GLU A 309 -28.17 3.71 -12.70
CA GLU A 309 -28.42 4.84 -13.60
C GLU A 309 -27.11 5.37 -14.20
N ASN A 310 -26.11 5.57 -13.34
CA ASN A 310 -24.78 6.00 -13.77
C ASN A 310 -24.08 4.98 -14.68
N ILE A 311 -24.22 3.68 -14.41
CA ILE A 311 -23.60 2.62 -15.25
C ILE A 311 -24.25 2.58 -16.63
N VAL A 312 -25.57 2.71 -16.72
CA VAL A 312 -26.30 2.71 -18.00
C VAL A 312 -25.96 3.93 -18.86
N HIS A 313 -25.61 5.07 -18.25
CA HIS A 313 -25.12 6.22 -19.01
C HIS A 313 -23.68 6.06 -19.54
N ILE A 314 -22.90 5.13 -18.99
CA ILE A 314 -21.51 4.87 -19.42
C ILE A 314 -21.44 3.70 -20.42
N LEU A 315 -22.25 2.66 -20.20
CA LEU A 315 -22.26 1.44 -20.99
C LEU A 315 -23.34 1.48 -22.07
N THR A 316 -23.10 0.79 -23.18
CA THR A 316 -24.17 0.51 -24.15
C THR A 316 -25.13 -0.56 -23.61
N LYS A 317 -26.34 -0.65 -24.17
CA LYS A 317 -27.33 -1.71 -23.82
C LYS A 317 -26.73 -3.10 -23.94
N GLU A 318 -25.98 -3.35 -25.02
CA GLU A 318 -25.29 -4.63 -25.26
C GLU A 318 -24.21 -4.93 -24.20
N GLN A 319 -23.43 -3.93 -23.80
CA GLN A 319 -22.44 -4.07 -22.73
C GLN A 319 -23.09 -4.35 -21.38
N VAL A 320 -24.23 -3.73 -21.07
CA VAL A 320 -25.01 -4.03 -19.86
C VAL A 320 -25.50 -5.48 -19.87
N GLU A 321 -26.04 -5.96 -20.99
CA GLU A 321 -26.51 -7.35 -21.13
C GLU A 321 -25.36 -8.35 -20.96
N LYS A 322 -24.21 -8.12 -21.62
CA LYS A 322 -23.01 -8.93 -21.45
C LYS A 322 -22.53 -8.92 -19.99
N TRP A 323 -22.50 -7.76 -19.35
CA TRP A 323 -22.10 -7.64 -17.95
C TRP A 323 -22.99 -8.44 -17.01
N LEU A 324 -24.32 -8.32 -17.16
CA LEU A 324 -25.27 -9.10 -16.37
C LEU A 324 -25.10 -10.60 -16.59
N ALA A 325 -24.81 -11.04 -17.82
CA ALA A 325 -24.53 -12.43 -18.11
C ALA A 325 -23.24 -12.91 -17.41
N PHE A 326 -22.14 -12.19 -17.51
CA PHE A 326 -20.88 -12.56 -16.85
C PHE A 326 -21.00 -12.56 -15.32
N LYS A 327 -21.62 -11.52 -14.76
CA LYS A 327 -21.84 -11.37 -13.32
C LYS A 327 -22.65 -12.53 -12.74
N ASN A 328 -23.70 -12.97 -13.42
CA ASN A 328 -24.65 -13.94 -12.88
C ASN A 328 -24.36 -15.40 -13.27
N ARG A 329 -23.39 -15.66 -14.17
CA ARG A 329 -23.10 -17.00 -14.70
C ARG A 329 -22.69 -18.02 -13.64
N GLU A 330 -21.81 -17.66 -12.72
CA GLU A 330 -21.37 -18.58 -11.68
C GLU A 330 -22.51 -18.87 -10.69
N PHE A 331 -23.25 -17.82 -10.31
CA PHE A 331 -24.40 -17.94 -9.42
C PHE A 331 -25.48 -18.83 -10.05
N SER A 332 -25.81 -18.66 -11.34
CA SER A 332 -26.81 -19.48 -12.03
C SER A 332 -26.39 -20.94 -12.12
N ASN A 333 -25.11 -21.23 -12.33
CA ASN A 333 -24.58 -22.59 -12.32
C ASN A 333 -24.66 -23.24 -10.94
N ASN A 334 -24.31 -22.50 -9.88
CA ASN A 334 -24.35 -23.02 -8.51
C ASN A 334 -25.79 -23.24 -8.03
N ASP A 335 -26.70 -22.32 -8.36
CA ASP A 335 -28.12 -22.43 -8.05
C ASP A 335 -28.75 -23.61 -8.81
N ALA A 336 -28.39 -23.83 -10.07
CA ALA A 336 -28.82 -24.99 -10.85
C ALA A 336 -28.36 -26.33 -10.24
N LYS A 337 -27.13 -26.41 -9.73
CA LYS A 337 -26.65 -27.59 -9.00
C LYS A 337 -27.41 -27.79 -7.68
N ALA A 338 -27.70 -26.72 -6.95
CA ALA A 338 -28.51 -26.80 -5.73
C ALA A 338 -29.95 -27.24 -6.02
N LEU A 339 -30.53 -26.77 -7.14
CA LEU A 339 -31.85 -27.20 -7.62
C LEU A 339 -31.84 -28.68 -8.02
N TRP A 340 -30.78 -29.16 -8.66
CA TRP A 340 -30.62 -30.58 -8.99
C TRP A 340 -30.69 -31.48 -7.73
N GLU A 341 -29.96 -31.12 -6.67
CA GLU A 341 -30.01 -31.88 -5.41
C GLU A 341 -31.42 -31.89 -4.79
N LYS A 342 -32.16 -30.79 -4.90
CA LYS A 342 -33.57 -30.73 -4.48
C LYS A 342 -34.44 -31.65 -5.34
N LEU A 343 -34.29 -31.63 -6.66
CA LEU A 343 -35.03 -32.51 -7.57
C LEU A 343 -34.77 -34.00 -7.26
N LYS A 344 -33.52 -34.36 -6.97
CA LYS A 344 -33.14 -35.72 -6.55
C LYS A 344 -33.80 -36.12 -5.25
N LYS A 345 -33.80 -35.24 -4.25
CA LYS A 345 -34.45 -35.49 -2.95
C LYS A 345 -35.96 -35.71 -3.08
N GLU A 346 -36.60 -35.03 -4.02
CA GLU A 346 -38.04 -35.14 -4.28
C GLU A 346 -38.39 -36.24 -5.31
N GLY A 347 -37.41 -37.03 -5.77
CA GLY A 347 -37.61 -38.12 -6.72
C GLY A 347 -37.90 -37.67 -8.16
N LEU A 348 -37.77 -36.37 -8.47
CA LEU A 348 -38.02 -35.79 -9.79
C LEU A 348 -36.84 -35.97 -10.76
N ALA A 349 -35.70 -36.48 -10.29
CA ALA A 349 -34.47 -36.65 -11.09
C ALA A 349 -34.13 -38.10 -11.45
N ASN A 350 -34.98 -39.08 -11.10
CA ASN A 350 -34.63 -40.51 -11.11
C ASN A 350 -34.21 -41.08 -12.49
N ASN A 351 -34.64 -40.44 -13.59
CA ASN A 351 -34.36 -40.87 -14.97
C ASN A 351 -33.73 -39.77 -15.83
N LEU A 352 -33.15 -38.73 -15.20
CA LEU A 352 -32.58 -37.59 -15.91
C LEU A 352 -31.05 -37.61 -15.87
N GLU A 353 -30.42 -37.17 -16.95
CA GLU A 353 -28.96 -36.97 -16.98
C GLU A 353 -28.62 -35.66 -16.28
N MET A 354 -27.71 -35.74 -15.30
CA MET A 354 -27.37 -34.62 -14.42
C MET A 354 -26.84 -33.42 -15.18
N ASN A 355 -25.86 -33.60 -16.07
CA ASN A 355 -25.16 -32.48 -16.70
C ASN A 355 -26.07 -31.71 -17.67
N ALA A 356 -26.88 -32.42 -18.46
CA ALA A 356 -27.86 -31.87 -19.38
C ALA A 356 -28.94 -31.12 -18.61
N THR A 357 -29.46 -31.70 -17.53
CA THR A 357 -30.49 -31.06 -16.70
C THR A 357 -29.94 -29.80 -16.02
N VAL A 358 -28.78 -29.89 -15.37
CA VAL A 358 -28.12 -28.74 -14.73
C VAL A 358 -27.83 -27.64 -15.76
N LYS A 359 -27.43 -27.98 -16.99
CA LYS A 359 -27.21 -26.99 -18.06
C LYS A 359 -28.48 -26.24 -18.43
N VAL A 360 -29.62 -26.94 -18.57
CA VAL A 360 -30.92 -26.32 -18.86
C VAL A 360 -31.36 -25.43 -17.71
N LEU A 361 -31.25 -25.92 -16.46
CA LEU A 361 -31.60 -25.14 -15.27
C LEU A 361 -30.73 -23.89 -15.13
N ALA A 362 -29.43 -24.00 -15.39
CA ALA A 362 -28.49 -22.89 -15.32
C ALA A 362 -28.77 -21.84 -16.39
N ALA A 363 -29.12 -22.25 -17.61
CA ALA A 363 -29.49 -21.34 -18.69
C ALA A 363 -30.77 -20.55 -18.35
N TYR A 364 -31.81 -21.24 -17.89
CA TYR A 364 -33.04 -20.59 -17.43
C TYR A 364 -32.78 -19.61 -16.28
N GLN A 365 -32.02 -20.03 -15.26
CA GLN A 365 -31.74 -19.20 -14.10
C GLN A 365 -30.93 -17.96 -14.48
N LEU A 366 -29.99 -18.10 -15.44
CA LEU A 366 -29.25 -16.97 -15.98
C LEU A 366 -30.16 -15.97 -16.70
N GLU A 367 -31.02 -16.44 -17.60
CA GLU A 367 -32.01 -15.59 -18.29
C GLU A 367 -32.94 -14.87 -17.31
N TYR A 368 -33.40 -15.57 -16.29
CA TYR A 368 -34.29 -15.01 -15.26
C TYR A 368 -33.62 -13.89 -14.47
N LEU A 369 -32.38 -14.12 -14.02
CA LEU A 369 -31.61 -13.11 -13.28
C LEU A 369 -31.30 -11.88 -14.13
N ILE A 370 -30.92 -12.07 -15.41
CA ILE A 370 -30.70 -10.96 -16.35
C ILE A 370 -31.99 -10.16 -16.51
N ALA A 371 -33.12 -10.81 -16.78
CA ALA A 371 -34.39 -10.11 -17.01
C ALA A 371 -34.87 -9.35 -15.76
N ARG A 372 -34.74 -9.95 -14.57
CA ARG A 372 -35.05 -9.30 -13.30
C ARG A 372 -34.16 -8.08 -13.04
N GLU A 373 -32.85 -8.16 -13.27
CA GLU A 373 -31.97 -7.01 -13.09
C GLU A 373 -32.24 -5.93 -14.13
N ARG A 374 -32.57 -6.29 -15.39
CA ARG A 374 -32.96 -5.31 -16.41
C ARG A 374 -34.22 -4.54 -16.04
N GLU A 375 -35.22 -5.20 -15.47
CA GLU A 375 -36.43 -4.53 -14.95
C GLU A 375 -36.06 -3.45 -13.91
N ILE A 376 -35.16 -3.78 -12.98
CA ILE A 376 -34.68 -2.84 -11.95
C ILE A 376 -33.87 -1.70 -12.57
N ILE A 377 -33.02 -2.00 -13.56
CA ILE A 377 -32.09 -1.05 -14.17
C ILE A 377 -32.82 -0.02 -15.04
N TYR A 378 -33.68 -0.50 -15.94
CA TYR A 378 -34.33 0.35 -16.94
C TYR A 378 -35.70 0.85 -16.49
N ASN A 379 -36.39 0.10 -15.62
CA ASN A 379 -37.73 0.42 -15.15
C ASN A 379 -38.72 0.74 -16.29
N THR A 380 -38.65 0.01 -17.39
CA THR A 380 -39.52 0.17 -18.57
C THR A 380 -40.50 -0.99 -18.71
N HIS A 381 -41.61 -0.73 -19.42
CA HIS A 381 -42.57 -1.78 -19.77
C HIS A 381 -41.93 -2.92 -20.59
N GLU A 382 -41.02 -2.59 -21.51
CA GLU A 382 -40.25 -3.59 -22.29
C GLU A 382 -39.47 -4.54 -21.37
N ALA A 383 -38.82 -4.01 -20.33
CA ALA A 383 -38.05 -4.81 -19.38
C ALA A 383 -38.95 -5.71 -18.51
N ALA A 384 -40.11 -5.19 -18.06
CA ALA A 384 -41.10 -5.97 -17.33
C ALA A 384 -41.68 -7.12 -18.18
N LEU A 385 -42.00 -6.85 -19.45
CA LEU A 385 -42.47 -7.86 -20.40
C LEU A 385 -41.42 -8.96 -20.63
N MET A 386 -40.14 -8.58 -20.74
CA MET A 386 -39.05 -9.55 -20.90
C MET A 386 -38.96 -10.51 -19.71
N LYS A 387 -39.03 -10.00 -18.48
CA LYS A 387 -39.04 -10.82 -17.27
C LYS A 387 -40.23 -11.78 -17.26
N TRP A 388 -41.43 -11.27 -17.53
CA TRP A 388 -42.63 -12.09 -17.59
C TRP A 388 -42.54 -13.20 -18.66
N ASN A 389 -41.98 -12.89 -19.84
CA ASN A 389 -41.73 -13.88 -20.89
C ASN A 389 -40.77 -14.99 -20.44
N VAL A 390 -39.73 -14.65 -19.67
CA VAL A 390 -38.81 -15.65 -19.10
C VAL A 390 -39.49 -16.47 -18.02
N GLU A 391 -40.28 -15.85 -17.13
CA GLU A 391 -41.05 -16.55 -16.10
C GLU A 391 -42.01 -17.60 -16.71
N LYS A 392 -42.63 -17.30 -17.84
CA LYS A 392 -43.46 -18.26 -18.58
C LYS A 392 -42.70 -19.46 -19.14
N LYS A 393 -41.41 -19.31 -19.41
CA LYS A 393 -40.52 -20.38 -19.91
C LYS A 393 -39.91 -21.22 -18.77
N ARG A 394 -40.40 -21.08 -17.54
CA ARG A 394 -39.93 -21.87 -16.38
C ARG A 394 -39.94 -23.38 -16.70
N PRO A 395 -38.82 -24.10 -16.52
CA PRO A 395 -38.73 -25.54 -16.74
C PRO A 395 -39.78 -26.31 -15.93
N GLU A 396 -40.38 -27.33 -16.56
CA GLU A 396 -41.47 -28.09 -15.94
C GLU A 396 -41.06 -28.76 -14.63
N LEU A 397 -39.82 -29.24 -14.55
CA LEU A 397 -39.24 -29.80 -13.31
C LEU A 397 -39.29 -28.79 -12.15
N LEU A 398 -39.08 -27.50 -12.41
CA LEU A 398 -39.17 -26.47 -11.38
C LEU A 398 -40.62 -26.20 -10.97
N LYS A 399 -41.57 -26.26 -11.91
CA LYS A 399 -43.00 -26.12 -11.58
C LYS A 399 -43.49 -27.30 -10.72
N GLN A 400 -43.07 -28.52 -11.05
CA GLN A 400 -43.36 -29.72 -10.26
C GLN A 400 -42.76 -29.62 -8.86
N LEU A 401 -41.50 -29.16 -8.76
CA LEU A 401 -40.84 -28.93 -7.48
C LEU A 401 -41.58 -27.86 -6.65
N ASP A 402 -42.02 -26.76 -7.27
CA ASP A 402 -42.80 -25.71 -6.60
C ASP A 402 -44.15 -26.26 -6.08
N PHE A 403 -44.84 -27.09 -6.86
CA PHE A 403 -46.09 -27.75 -6.46
C PHE A 403 -45.90 -28.67 -5.24
N ILE A 404 -44.84 -29.49 -5.24
CA ILE A 404 -44.49 -30.35 -4.11
C ILE A 404 -44.21 -29.50 -2.86
N ASN A 405 -43.42 -28.43 -3.00
CA ASN A 405 -43.09 -27.54 -1.89
C ASN A 405 -44.33 -26.83 -1.31
N GLN A 406 -45.24 -26.35 -2.16
CA GLN A 406 -46.49 -25.74 -1.72
C GLN A 406 -47.42 -26.74 -1.00
N THR A 407 -47.46 -27.99 -1.47
CA THR A 407 -48.27 -29.03 -0.83
C THR A 407 -47.69 -29.40 0.55
N LYS A 408 -46.36 -29.51 0.65
CA LYS A 408 -45.67 -29.70 1.93
C LYS A 408 -45.93 -28.56 2.90
N SER A 409 -45.82 -27.30 2.46
CA SER A 409 -46.05 -26.14 3.33
C SER A 409 -47.48 -26.07 3.84
N LYS A 410 -48.47 -26.36 2.98
CA LYS A 410 -49.89 -26.44 3.38
C LYS A 410 -50.10 -27.56 4.40
N ASN A 411 -49.55 -28.74 4.17
CA ASN A 411 -49.67 -29.87 5.09
C ASN A 411 -48.99 -29.60 6.44
N THR A 412 -47.84 -28.91 6.46
CA THR A 412 -47.20 -28.48 7.70
C THR A 412 -48.03 -27.43 8.44
N ALA A 413 -48.61 -26.46 7.73
CA ALA A 413 -49.49 -25.46 8.33
C ALA A 413 -50.76 -26.11 8.93
N VAL A 414 -51.37 -27.06 8.23
CA VAL A 414 -52.52 -27.84 8.72
C VAL A 414 -52.12 -28.69 9.93
N LYS A 415 -50.98 -29.38 9.89
CA LYS A 415 -50.49 -30.17 11.03
C LYS A 415 -50.22 -29.31 12.26
N ASN A 416 -49.64 -28.12 12.09
CA ASN A 416 -49.39 -27.17 13.16
C ASN A 416 -50.68 -26.53 13.71
N ALA A 417 -51.70 -26.36 12.87
CA ALA A 417 -53.02 -25.88 13.30
C ALA A 417 -53.84 -26.96 14.03
N LEU A 418 -53.58 -28.25 13.78
CA LEU A 418 -54.21 -29.41 14.43
C LEU A 418 -53.45 -29.93 15.67
N THR A 419 -52.31 -29.31 16.03
CA THR A 419 -51.51 -29.66 17.22
C THR A 419 -51.68 -28.67 18.38
N TRP A 420 -52.65 -27.77 18.28
CA TRP A 420 -53.30 -27.07 19.40
C TRP A 420 -54.59 -27.80 19.77
#